data_AF-A0A4U0UGX0-F1
#
_entry.id   AF-A0A4U0UGX0-F1
#
_cell.length_a   1.000
_cell.length_b   1.000
_cell.length_c   1.000
_cell.angle_alpha   90.00
_cell.angle_beta   90.00
_cell.angle_gamma   90.00
#
_symmetry.space_group_name_H-M   'P 1'
#
loop_
_entity.id
_entity.type
_entity.pdbx_description
1 polymer ?
#
loop_
_entity_poly.entity_id
_entity_poly.type
_entity_poly.pdbx_seq_one_letter_code
_entity_poly.pdbx_strand_id
1 'polypeptide(L)'
;MKRILLSQSQVSVVASSTVVLIFTFLLFFSGYIIQQRTVTGLQAAIRPRIPKPPTPILQLQQQAENEENGHTELQSSSRLFNNKARIAYTRLSALEDTRAEINWQRLAHVQLARNHHDVCNAIMVLAELYRLKSPARRVLMFPQEWAVEKEGKGMRGDFSDPFLASSRRLLRMAARRYGVELRPVGSVVNGTEVGEEEGGERREGVYSLASAYALTEFDRVLSIETPGLLLDATPLDAVLAFTEAAPFAMLQDSTQGDGVHSADLLLLQPSTETHNDLLARISTTTPSLETRAHIQFFNDTNLPLLFPAPLLLASTTDSETLIRSVGTLHTPTLHNPIQHTTSPFNATAFLSNVAYIRFSDPKLPGPEYDVPWSQKVAARPRNKDADWTWTKLYGQFAQKRMEICGLDLEAWHA
;
A
#
# COMPACT_ATOMS: atom_id res chain seq x y z
N MET A 1 -64.17 1.90 -39.73
CA MET A 1 -63.08 2.06 -38.73
C MET A 1 -63.71 2.54 -37.42
N LYS A 2 -63.90 1.67 -36.42
CA LYS A 2 -64.45 2.08 -35.11
C LYS A 2 -63.30 2.58 -34.23
N ARG A 3 -63.28 3.88 -33.92
CA ARG A 3 -62.37 4.45 -32.91
C ARG A 3 -62.99 4.20 -31.53
N ILE A 4 -62.33 3.38 -30.73
CA ILE A 4 -62.70 3.15 -29.33
C ILE A 4 -62.20 4.37 -28.56
N LEU A 5 -63.13 5.22 -28.12
CA LEU A 5 -62.85 6.34 -27.23
C LEU A 5 -62.88 5.81 -25.80
N LEU A 6 -61.70 5.63 -25.20
CA LEU A 6 -61.55 5.23 -23.79
C LEU A 6 -61.92 6.42 -22.89
N SER A 7 -62.72 6.18 -21.85
CA SER A 7 -63.01 7.22 -20.86
C SER A 7 -61.77 7.53 -20.02
N GLN A 8 -61.66 8.75 -19.51
CA GLN A 8 -60.55 9.17 -18.63
C GLN A 8 -60.38 8.24 -17.41
N SER A 9 -61.48 7.70 -16.89
CA SER A 9 -61.47 6.72 -15.80
C SER A 9 -60.86 5.37 -16.20
N GLN A 10 -61.07 4.90 -17.44
CA GLN A 10 -60.47 3.66 -17.93
C GLN A 10 -58.95 3.79 -18.10
N VAL A 11 -58.48 4.94 -18.59
CA VAL A 11 -57.05 5.21 -18.74
C VAL A 11 -56.35 5.26 -17.38
N SER A 12 -56.98 5.89 -16.38
CA SER A 12 -56.43 5.96 -15.02
C SER A 12 -56.32 4.58 -14.36
N VAL A 13 -57.35 3.73 -14.50
CA VAL A 13 -57.36 2.38 -13.92
C VAL A 13 -56.31 1.48 -14.58
N VAL A 14 -56.17 1.57 -15.90
CA VAL A 14 -55.14 0.82 -16.64
C VAL A 14 -53.75 1.27 -16.19
N ALA A 15 -53.50 2.58 -16.12
CA ALA A 15 -52.21 3.11 -15.68
C ALA A 15 -51.85 2.67 -14.24
N SER A 16 -52.78 2.77 -13.29
CA SER A 16 -52.53 2.34 -11.90
C SER A 16 -52.30 0.83 -11.80
N SER A 17 -53.05 0.03 -12.55
CA SER A 17 -52.90 -1.44 -12.57
C SER A 17 -51.53 -1.84 -13.13
N THR A 18 -51.08 -1.20 -14.22
CA THR A 18 -49.76 -1.43 -14.82
C THR A 18 -48.63 -1.10 -13.85
N VAL A 19 -48.72 0.01 -13.11
CA VAL A 19 -47.69 0.40 -12.13
C VAL A 19 -47.59 -0.63 -11.01
N VAL A 20 -48.71 -1.08 -10.45
CA VAL A 20 -48.73 -2.10 -9.40
C VAL A 20 -48.14 -3.42 -9.91
N LEU A 21 -48.48 -3.83 -11.13
CA LEU A 21 -47.91 -5.01 -11.78
C LEU A 21 -46.38 -4.93 -11.95
N ILE A 22 -45.85 -3.78 -12.36
CA ILE A 22 -44.40 -3.60 -12.53
C ILE A 22 -43.68 -3.68 -11.18
N PHE A 23 -44.17 -2.98 -10.16
CA PHE A 23 -43.53 -2.99 -8.84
C PHE A 23 -43.59 -4.34 -8.16
N THR A 24 -44.72 -5.06 -8.29
CA THR A 24 -44.83 -6.44 -7.79
C THR A 24 -43.86 -7.38 -8.50
N PHE A 25 -43.67 -7.24 -9.82
CA PHE A 25 -42.70 -8.03 -10.56
C PHE A 25 -41.26 -7.71 -10.12
N LEU A 26 -40.92 -6.44 -9.92
CA LEU A 26 -39.58 -6.03 -9.44
C LEU A 26 -39.28 -6.59 -8.04
N LEU A 27 -40.25 -6.53 -7.12
CA LEU A 27 -40.10 -7.11 -5.78
C LEU A 27 -39.91 -8.63 -5.85
N PHE A 28 -40.65 -9.32 -6.72
CA PHE A 28 -40.52 -10.75 -6.95
C PHE A 28 -39.12 -11.11 -7.48
N PHE A 29 -38.62 -10.41 -8.49
CA PHE A 29 -37.28 -10.64 -9.06
C PHE A 29 -36.16 -10.32 -8.07
N SER A 30 -36.32 -9.28 -7.25
CA SER A 30 -35.38 -8.97 -6.17
C SER A 30 -35.28 -10.11 -5.16
N GLY A 31 -36.43 -10.68 -4.74
CA GLY A 31 -36.45 -11.84 -3.86
C GLY A 31 -35.85 -13.10 -4.51
N TYR A 32 -36.17 -13.32 -5.78
CA TYR A 32 -35.68 -14.47 -6.55
C TYR A 32 -34.14 -14.49 -6.68
N ILE A 33 -33.52 -13.36 -7.03
CA ILE A 33 -32.05 -13.26 -7.17
C ILE A 33 -31.34 -13.52 -5.83
N ILE A 34 -31.89 -13.02 -4.72
CA ILE A 34 -31.31 -13.24 -3.39
C ILE A 34 -31.38 -14.73 -3.01
N GLN A 35 -32.51 -15.40 -3.27
CA GLN A 35 -32.67 -16.84 -3.00
C GLN A 35 -31.75 -17.72 -3.86
N GLN A 36 -31.50 -17.34 -5.11
CA GLN A 36 -30.63 -18.10 -6.00
C GLN A 36 -29.16 -18.06 -5.55
N ARG A 37 -28.71 -16.94 -4.98
CA ARG A 37 -27.34 -16.78 -4.41
C ARG A 37 -27.14 -17.62 -3.14
N THR A 38 -28.14 -17.74 -2.28
CA THR A 38 -28.04 -18.58 -1.07
C THR A 38 -28.03 -20.07 -1.40
N VAL A 39 -28.83 -20.53 -2.38
CA VAL A 39 -28.85 -21.93 -2.80
C VAL A 39 -27.52 -22.36 -3.45
N THR A 40 -26.92 -21.51 -4.29
CA THR A 40 -25.59 -21.77 -4.87
C THR A 40 -24.49 -21.79 -3.82
N GLY A 41 -24.54 -20.88 -2.82
CA GLY A 41 -23.62 -20.90 -1.68
C GLY A 41 -23.70 -22.19 -0.86
N LEU A 42 -24.92 -22.68 -0.59
CA LEU A 42 -25.12 -23.93 0.16
C LEU A 42 -24.72 -25.18 -0.66
N GLN A 43 -24.97 -25.20 -1.97
CA GLN A 43 -24.49 -26.29 -2.82
C GLN A 43 -22.97 -26.35 -2.90
N ALA A 44 -22.27 -25.21 -2.85
CA ALA A 44 -20.81 -25.18 -2.78
C ALA A 44 -20.29 -25.73 -1.44
N ALA A 45 -20.99 -25.47 -0.33
CA ALA A 45 -20.62 -25.94 1.00
C ALA A 45 -20.92 -27.45 1.23
N ILE A 46 -21.94 -28.01 0.56
CA ILE A 46 -22.41 -29.39 0.76
C ILE A 46 -21.77 -30.39 -0.24
N ARG A 47 -21.07 -29.93 -1.28
CA ARG A 47 -20.40 -30.84 -2.23
C ARG A 47 -19.35 -31.69 -1.48
N PRO A 48 -19.49 -33.04 -1.44
CA PRO A 48 -18.54 -33.90 -0.75
C PRO A 48 -17.18 -33.81 -1.45
N ARG A 49 -16.13 -33.45 -0.70
CA ARG A 49 -14.74 -33.48 -1.17
C ARG A 49 -14.34 -34.95 -1.35
N ILE A 50 -14.37 -35.43 -2.58
CA ILE A 50 -13.80 -36.73 -2.94
C ILE A 50 -12.28 -36.62 -2.72
N PRO A 51 -11.66 -37.43 -1.85
CA PRO A 51 -10.22 -37.40 -1.66
C PRO A 51 -9.52 -37.82 -2.96
N LYS A 52 -8.47 -37.08 -3.35
CA LYS A 52 -7.63 -37.40 -4.50
C LYS A 52 -6.99 -38.78 -4.29
N PRO A 53 -6.85 -39.62 -5.34
CA PRO A 53 -6.21 -40.92 -5.22
C PRO A 53 -4.76 -40.79 -4.75
N PRO A 54 -4.24 -41.72 -3.93
CA PRO A 54 -2.90 -41.66 -3.40
C PRO A 54 -1.85 -41.77 -4.52
N THR A 55 -0.88 -40.86 -4.48
CA THR A 55 0.31 -40.85 -5.35
C THR A 55 1.14 -42.13 -5.13
N PRO A 56 1.71 -42.72 -6.19
CA PRO A 56 2.51 -43.94 -6.08
C PRO A 56 3.76 -43.73 -5.19
N ILE A 57 4.04 -44.75 -4.37
CA ILE A 57 5.00 -44.78 -3.24
C ILE A 57 6.44 -44.37 -3.62
N LEU A 58 6.80 -44.36 -4.91
CA LEU A 58 8.09 -43.88 -5.39
C LEU A 58 8.31 -42.37 -5.20
N GLN A 59 7.24 -41.56 -5.11
CA GLN A 59 7.36 -40.12 -4.85
C GLN A 59 7.47 -39.77 -3.36
N LEU A 60 6.98 -40.64 -2.46
CA LEU A 60 7.09 -40.43 -1.01
C LEU A 60 8.53 -40.56 -0.51
N GLN A 61 9.34 -41.40 -1.16
CA GLN A 61 10.73 -41.59 -0.76
C GLN A 61 11.66 -40.43 -1.20
N GLN A 62 11.31 -39.73 -2.28
CA GLN A 62 12.00 -38.49 -2.69
C GLN A 62 11.51 -37.23 -1.97
N GLN A 63 10.32 -37.25 -1.37
CA GLN A 63 9.81 -36.13 -0.55
C GLN A 63 10.26 -36.23 0.91
N ALA A 64 10.37 -37.43 1.48
CA ALA A 64 10.83 -37.61 2.87
C ALA A 64 12.30 -37.22 3.08
N GLU A 65 13.19 -37.41 2.09
CA GLU A 65 14.60 -36.98 2.21
C GLU A 65 14.81 -35.48 1.97
N ASN A 66 13.84 -34.78 1.37
CA ASN A 66 13.93 -33.34 1.09
C ASN A 66 13.22 -32.45 2.14
N GLU A 67 12.33 -33.01 2.98
CA GLU A 67 11.65 -32.26 4.06
C GLU A 67 12.47 -32.16 5.35
N GLU A 68 13.50 -33.00 5.55
CA GLU A 68 14.38 -32.92 6.72
C GLU A 68 15.51 -31.88 6.56
N ASN A 69 15.80 -31.43 5.34
CA ASN A 69 16.76 -30.37 5.04
C ASN A 69 16.07 -29.23 4.26
N GLY A 70 15.24 -28.45 4.96
CA GLY A 70 14.42 -27.36 4.41
C GLY A 70 15.20 -26.15 3.87
N HIS A 71 15.86 -26.32 2.73
CA HIS A 71 16.38 -25.23 1.89
C HIS A 71 15.98 -25.47 0.45
N THR A 72 14.78 -25.03 0.06
CA THR A 72 14.44 -24.91 -1.36
C THR A 72 15.17 -23.68 -1.91
N GLU A 73 16.39 -23.86 -2.41
CA GLU A 73 17.12 -22.86 -3.17
C GLU A 73 16.40 -22.60 -4.51
N LEU A 74 15.38 -21.72 -4.49
CA LEU A 74 14.90 -21.10 -5.72
C LEU A 74 15.83 -19.93 -6.04
N GLN A 75 16.41 -19.95 -7.25
CA GLN A 75 17.36 -18.95 -7.74
C GLN A 75 16.75 -17.54 -7.66
N SER A 76 17.08 -16.81 -6.60
CA SER A 76 16.71 -15.41 -6.41
C SER A 76 17.62 -14.53 -7.28
N SER A 77 17.12 -14.17 -8.47
CA SER A 77 17.80 -13.28 -9.40
C SER A 77 17.52 -11.81 -9.09
N SER A 78 17.72 -11.39 -7.84
CA SER A 78 18.03 -9.98 -7.59
C SER A 78 19.45 -9.73 -8.10
N ARG A 79 19.62 -8.95 -9.18
CA ARG A 79 20.95 -8.59 -9.72
C ARG A 79 21.87 -7.88 -8.71
N LEU A 80 21.34 -7.52 -7.54
CA LEU A 80 22.02 -6.83 -6.44
C LEU A 80 22.25 -7.68 -5.18
N PHE A 81 21.61 -8.84 -5.03
CA PHE A 81 21.70 -9.64 -3.80
C PHE A 81 22.03 -11.11 -4.10
N ASN A 82 22.96 -11.66 -3.32
CA ASN A 82 23.58 -12.98 -3.51
C ASN A 82 22.54 -14.12 -3.48
N ASN A 83 22.84 -15.24 -4.16
CA ASN A 83 21.97 -16.41 -4.42
C ASN A 83 21.43 -17.18 -3.18
N LYS A 84 21.58 -16.65 -1.96
CA LYS A 84 21.13 -17.26 -0.69
C LYS A 84 19.98 -16.51 -0.02
N ALA A 85 19.26 -15.66 -0.76
CA ALA A 85 18.14 -14.92 -0.19
C ALA A 85 16.99 -15.89 0.15
N ARG A 86 16.59 -15.91 1.42
CA ARG A 86 15.44 -16.69 1.90
C ARG A 86 14.15 -15.97 1.51
N ILE A 87 13.13 -16.72 1.12
CA ILE A 87 11.81 -16.17 0.79
C ILE A 87 10.82 -16.59 1.88
N ALA A 88 10.23 -15.62 2.57
CA ALA A 88 9.14 -15.80 3.51
C ALA A 88 7.80 -15.58 2.82
N TYR A 89 6.87 -16.52 3.02
CA TYR A 89 5.51 -16.46 2.51
C TYR A 89 4.55 -15.98 3.59
N THR A 90 3.55 -15.19 3.20
CA THR A 90 2.52 -14.67 4.11
C THR A 90 1.69 -15.82 4.69
N ARG A 91 1.71 -15.97 6.03
CA ARG A 91 0.99 -17.03 6.74
C ARG A 91 -0.37 -16.54 7.25
N LEU A 92 -1.37 -16.50 6.37
CA LEU A 92 -2.73 -16.05 6.70
C LEU A 92 -3.46 -16.99 7.65
N SER A 93 -3.34 -18.30 7.48
CA SER A 93 -3.96 -19.29 8.36
C SER A 93 -3.47 -19.16 9.81
N ALA A 94 -2.18 -18.87 10.01
CA ALA A 94 -1.61 -18.65 11.33
C ALA A 94 -2.26 -17.44 12.04
N LEU A 95 -2.69 -16.42 11.28
CA LEU A 95 -3.42 -15.27 11.83
C LEU A 95 -4.82 -15.65 12.30
N GLU A 96 -5.46 -16.65 11.70
CA GLU A 96 -6.77 -17.14 12.16
C GLU A 96 -6.63 -17.97 13.44
N ASP A 97 -5.61 -18.82 13.50
CA ASP A 97 -5.43 -19.79 14.57
C ASP A 97 -4.79 -19.20 15.84
N THR A 98 -3.82 -18.29 15.69
CA THR A 98 -2.95 -17.84 16.81
C THR A 98 -3.03 -16.33 17.08
N ARG A 99 -4.02 -15.62 16.52
CA ARG A 99 -4.16 -14.16 16.67
C ARG A 99 -4.09 -13.67 18.11
N ALA A 100 -4.68 -14.44 19.02
CA ALA A 100 -4.82 -14.09 20.43
C ALA A 100 -3.51 -14.23 21.22
N GLU A 101 -2.55 -15.01 20.71
CA GLU A 101 -1.25 -15.23 21.34
C GLU A 101 -0.23 -14.14 20.98
N ILE A 102 -0.51 -13.36 19.93
CA ILE A 102 0.37 -12.28 19.46
C ILE A 102 0.20 -11.02 20.30
N ASN A 103 1.32 -10.51 20.81
CA ASN A 103 1.36 -9.21 21.47
C ASN A 103 1.38 -8.05 20.44
N TRP A 104 0.20 -7.66 19.97
CA TRP A 104 0.02 -6.57 19.00
C TRP A 104 0.50 -5.20 19.49
N GLN A 105 0.70 -5.01 20.80
CA GLN A 105 1.22 -3.75 21.35
C GLN A 105 2.71 -3.55 21.05
N ARG A 106 3.43 -4.64 20.70
CA ARG A 106 4.84 -4.62 20.29
C ARG A 106 5.00 -4.67 18.76
N LEU A 107 3.92 -4.51 18.00
CA LEU A 107 3.94 -4.50 16.54
C LEU A 107 3.38 -3.17 16.03
N ALA A 108 4.00 -2.58 15.01
CA ALA A 108 3.50 -1.35 14.42
C ALA A 108 3.61 -1.26 12.90
N HIS A 109 2.63 -0.60 12.30
CA HIS A 109 2.75 -0.01 10.97
C HIS A 109 3.36 1.39 11.11
N VAL A 110 4.50 1.62 10.46
CA VAL A 110 5.24 2.88 10.51
C VAL A 110 5.16 3.57 9.15
N GLN A 111 5.03 4.89 9.18
CA GLN A 111 5.18 5.75 8.01
C GLN A 111 6.13 6.89 8.37
N LEU A 112 6.87 7.41 7.38
CA LEU A 112 7.75 8.56 7.52
C LEU A 112 7.28 9.66 6.58
N ALA A 113 6.93 10.82 7.15
CA ALA A 113 6.78 12.04 6.37
C ALA A 113 8.13 12.77 6.35
N ARG A 114 8.71 13.00 5.16
CA ARG A 114 10.01 13.69 5.04
C ARG A 114 9.84 15.18 4.78
N ASN A 115 8.77 15.52 4.05
CA ASN A 115 8.39 16.89 3.71
C ASN A 115 6.87 17.08 3.89
N HIS A 116 6.38 18.30 3.68
CA HIS A 116 4.98 18.65 3.91
C HIS A 116 4.00 17.91 2.99
N HIS A 117 4.42 17.53 1.78
CA HIS A 117 3.60 16.81 0.79
C HIS A 117 3.36 15.35 1.20
N ASP A 118 4.37 14.71 1.80
CA ASP A 118 4.30 13.32 2.25
C ASP A 118 3.29 13.09 3.39
N VAL A 119 3.00 14.14 4.18
CA VAL A 119 2.20 14.04 5.41
C VAL A 119 0.84 13.41 5.15
N CYS A 120 0.13 13.89 4.12
CA CYS A 120 -1.20 13.34 3.84
C CYS A 120 -1.12 11.91 3.29
N ASN A 121 -0.16 11.62 2.41
CA ASN A 121 0.03 10.29 1.84
C ASN A 121 0.29 9.24 2.94
N ALA A 122 1.15 9.57 3.92
CA ALA A 122 1.41 8.75 5.10
C ALA A 122 0.16 8.57 5.97
N ILE A 123 -0.57 9.65 6.26
CA ILE A 123 -1.80 9.60 7.07
C ILE A 123 -2.88 8.76 6.38
N MET A 124 -3.00 8.82 5.06
CA MET A 124 -4.00 8.04 4.31
C MET A 124 -3.83 6.53 4.55
N VAL A 125 -2.60 6.02 4.53
CA VAL A 125 -2.33 4.60 4.85
C VAL A 125 -2.70 4.27 6.29
N LEU A 126 -2.25 5.07 7.25
CA LEU A 126 -2.51 4.82 8.67
C LEU A 126 -4.00 4.94 9.04
N ALA A 127 -4.73 5.85 8.39
CA ALA A 127 -6.16 6.02 8.54
C ALA A 127 -6.94 4.82 7.98
N GLU A 128 -6.51 4.26 6.86
CA GLU A 128 -7.12 3.05 6.31
C GLU A 128 -6.84 1.82 7.17
N LEU A 129 -5.62 1.68 7.73
CA LEU A 129 -5.32 0.62 8.72
C LEU A 129 -6.25 0.71 9.93
N TYR A 130 -6.53 1.93 10.40
CA TYR A 130 -7.52 2.16 11.46
C TYR A 130 -8.94 1.75 11.01
N ARG A 131 -9.37 2.18 9.82
CA ARG A 131 -10.70 1.86 9.26
C ARG A 131 -10.89 0.35 9.08
N LEU A 132 -9.86 -0.36 8.64
CA LEU A 132 -9.82 -1.81 8.45
C LEU A 132 -9.55 -2.59 9.74
N LYS A 133 -9.43 -1.90 10.88
CA LYS A 133 -9.26 -2.49 12.22
C LYS A 133 -8.01 -3.38 12.34
N SER A 134 -6.90 -2.95 11.72
CA SER A 134 -5.60 -3.54 12.02
C SER A 134 -5.33 -3.45 13.54
N PRO A 135 -4.97 -4.56 14.20
CA PRO A 135 -4.72 -4.59 15.64
C PRO A 135 -3.36 -4.00 16.02
N ALA A 136 -2.44 -3.84 15.07
CA ALA A 136 -1.12 -3.27 15.30
C ALA A 136 -1.21 -1.75 15.56
N ARG A 137 -0.20 -1.22 16.24
CA ARG A 137 -0.07 0.22 16.47
C ARG A 137 0.26 0.94 15.16
N ARG A 138 -0.11 2.21 15.05
CA ARG A 138 0.14 3.03 13.86
C ARG A 138 1.03 4.19 14.29
N VAL A 139 2.19 4.30 13.68
CA VAL A 139 3.22 5.27 14.03
C VAL A 139 3.51 6.14 12.82
N LEU A 140 3.52 7.45 13.02
CA LEU A 140 3.96 8.42 12.02
C LEU A 140 5.21 9.12 12.53
N MET A 141 6.32 8.84 11.87
CA MET A 141 7.57 9.56 12.05
C MET A 141 7.54 10.87 11.24
N PHE A 142 8.02 11.95 11.84
CA PHE A 142 8.04 13.27 11.20
C PHE A 142 9.23 14.12 11.70
N PRO A 143 9.67 15.15 10.97
CA PRO A 143 10.78 16.01 11.37
C PRO A 143 10.58 16.65 12.74
N GLN A 144 11.56 16.50 13.62
CA GLN A 144 11.48 16.98 15.01
C GLN A 144 11.29 18.50 15.10
N GLU A 145 11.85 19.26 14.18
CA GLU A 145 11.71 20.71 14.08
C GLU A 145 10.26 21.16 13.91
N TRP A 146 9.39 20.33 13.33
CA TRP A 146 7.97 20.63 13.22
C TRP A 146 7.25 20.56 14.56
N ALA A 147 7.80 19.85 15.55
CA ALA A 147 7.22 19.76 16.89
C ALA A 147 7.53 20.98 17.77
N VAL A 148 8.55 21.77 17.44
CA VAL A 148 8.98 22.91 18.27
C VAL A 148 8.05 24.11 18.04
N GLU A 149 7.25 24.45 19.05
CA GLU A 149 6.56 25.73 19.09
C GLU A 149 7.59 26.81 19.43
N LYS A 150 7.92 27.69 18.47
CA LYS A 150 8.75 28.87 18.79
C LYS A 150 7.97 29.73 19.78
N GLU A 151 8.37 29.69 21.05
CA GLU A 151 7.81 30.54 22.10
C GLU A 151 8.16 32.00 21.82
N GLY A 152 7.23 32.71 21.17
CA GLY A 152 7.36 34.14 20.88
C GLY A 152 5.99 34.79 20.84
N LYS A 153 5.48 35.18 22.02
CA LYS A 153 4.33 36.09 22.14
C LYS A 153 4.62 37.37 21.32
N GLY A 154 3.98 37.51 20.17
CA GLY A 154 3.86 38.82 19.51
C GLY A 154 4.46 39.00 18.12
N MET A 155 5.04 37.99 17.47
CA MET A 155 5.34 38.09 16.04
C MET A 155 4.25 37.45 15.19
N ARG A 156 3.28 38.27 14.78
CA ARG A 156 2.41 38.02 13.61
C ARG A 156 3.24 38.03 12.31
N GLY A 157 4.29 37.23 12.21
CA GLY A 157 5.22 37.34 11.09
C GLY A 157 6.43 36.42 11.09
N ASP A 158 6.33 35.17 11.56
CA ASP A 158 7.32 34.16 11.15
C ASP A 158 6.70 33.33 10.01
N PHE A 159 6.75 33.90 8.80
CA PHE A 159 6.39 33.24 7.53
C PHE A 159 7.45 32.19 7.13
N SER A 160 8.12 31.53 8.08
CA SER A 160 9.28 30.69 7.74
C SER A 160 8.90 29.45 6.92
N ASP A 161 7.65 28.98 7.04
CA ASP A 161 7.09 27.95 6.15
C ASP A 161 5.54 27.98 6.13
N PRO A 162 4.90 28.27 4.99
CA PRO A 162 3.44 28.28 4.86
C PRO A 162 2.80 26.90 5.04
N PHE A 163 3.54 25.81 4.85
CA PHE A 163 3.00 24.44 4.89
C PHE A 163 3.01 23.85 6.31
N LEU A 164 3.90 24.31 7.20
CA LEU A 164 4.03 23.82 8.58
C LEU A 164 2.71 23.86 9.37
N ALA A 165 1.93 24.94 9.24
CA ALA A 165 0.65 25.07 9.95
C ALA A 165 -0.34 23.98 9.52
N SER A 166 -0.39 23.68 8.21
CA SER A 166 -1.19 22.62 7.63
C SER A 166 -0.70 21.25 8.07
N SER A 167 0.60 20.97 8.00
CA SER A 167 1.18 19.71 8.47
C SER A 167 0.90 19.47 9.95
N ARG A 168 1.10 20.46 10.83
CA ARG A 168 0.77 20.36 12.26
C ARG A 168 -0.71 20.09 12.51
N ARG A 169 -1.61 20.65 11.69
CA ARG A 169 -3.05 20.36 11.77
C ARG A 169 -3.33 18.90 11.39
N LEU A 170 -2.72 18.41 10.31
CA LEU A 170 -2.87 17.03 9.86
C LEU A 170 -2.32 16.03 10.88
N LEU A 171 -1.12 16.28 11.44
CA LEU A 171 -0.53 15.43 12.49
C LEU A 171 -1.46 15.32 13.71
N ARG A 172 -1.95 16.45 14.22
CA ARG A 172 -2.92 16.47 15.35
C ARG A 172 -4.22 15.74 15.00
N MET A 173 -4.71 15.90 13.77
CA MET A 173 -5.89 15.20 13.30
C MET A 173 -5.67 13.68 13.26
N ALA A 174 -4.54 13.22 12.72
CA ALA A 174 -4.21 11.81 12.64
C ALA A 174 -4.12 11.15 14.03
N ALA A 175 -3.47 11.83 14.98
CA ALA A 175 -3.39 11.36 16.36
C ALA A 175 -4.77 11.25 17.02
N ARG A 176 -5.63 12.28 16.87
CA ARG A 176 -6.94 12.32 17.52
C ARG A 176 -7.98 11.40 16.87
N ARG A 177 -8.01 11.34 15.53
CA ARG A 177 -9.07 10.66 14.79
C ARG A 177 -8.76 9.19 14.52
N TYR A 178 -7.49 8.88 14.28
CA TYR A 178 -7.06 7.55 13.87
C TYR A 178 -6.13 6.90 14.90
N GLY A 179 -5.90 7.53 16.06
CA GLY A 179 -5.04 7.02 17.12
C GLY A 179 -3.58 6.86 16.71
N VAL A 180 -3.11 7.65 15.73
CA VAL A 180 -1.73 7.57 15.24
C VAL A 180 -0.76 8.14 16.27
N GLU A 181 0.29 7.39 16.56
CA GLU A 181 1.37 7.82 17.44
C GLU A 181 2.40 8.64 16.68
N LEU A 182 2.55 9.89 17.10
CA LEU A 182 3.46 10.83 16.46
C LEU A 182 4.86 10.67 17.07
N ARG A 183 5.86 10.37 16.24
CA ARG A 183 7.26 10.19 16.65
C ARG A 183 8.16 11.21 15.95
N PRO A 184 8.61 12.28 16.63
CA PRO A 184 9.57 13.20 16.04
C PRO A 184 10.90 12.48 15.81
N VAL A 185 11.52 12.70 14.65
CA VAL A 185 12.83 12.15 14.27
C VAL A 185 13.76 13.27 13.82
N GLY A 186 15.04 13.14 14.15
CA GLY A 186 16.07 14.06 13.67
C GLY A 186 16.51 13.70 12.24
N SER A 187 17.10 14.68 11.55
CA SER A 187 17.74 14.42 10.25
C SER A 187 18.96 13.53 10.41
N VAL A 188 19.12 12.56 9.52
CA VAL A 188 20.31 11.69 9.44
C VAL A 188 21.53 12.46 8.94
N VAL A 189 21.32 13.34 7.96
CA VAL A 189 22.31 14.29 7.47
C VAL A 189 21.78 15.69 7.71
N ASN A 190 22.51 16.47 8.51
CA ASN A 190 22.12 17.84 8.82
C ASN A 190 22.15 18.71 7.56
N GLY A 191 21.12 19.55 7.41
CA GLY A 191 21.11 20.61 6.41
C GLY A 191 22.29 21.56 6.61
N THR A 192 22.95 21.94 5.52
CA THR A 192 23.99 22.99 5.54
C THR A 192 23.39 24.29 5.03
N GLU A 193 23.68 25.41 5.70
CA GLU A 193 23.42 26.74 5.15
C GLU A 193 24.36 26.94 3.97
N VAL A 194 23.81 27.07 2.76
CA VAL A 194 24.60 27.34 1.56
C VAL A 194 24.79 28.84 1.46
N GLY A 195 25.97 29.29 1.89
CA GLY A 195 26.40 30.70 1.80
C GLY A 195 26.06 31.50 3.04
N GLU A 196 27.07 32.17 3.61
CA GLU A 196 26.94 33.16 4.70
C GLU A 196 26.31 34.49 4.22
N GLU A 197 25.82 34.57 2.98
CA GLU A 197 25.16 35.76 2.45
C GLU A 197 23.65 35.72 2.77
N GLU A 198 23.14 36.82 3.31
CA GLU A 198 21.72 37.03 3.62
C GLU A 198 20.84 36.68 2.39
N GLY A 199 20.26 35.48 2.37
CA GLY A 199 19.43 34.97 1.27
C GLY A 199 19.78 33.58 0.75
N GLY A 200 20.79 32.89 1.29
CA GLY A 200 21.12 31.51 0.91
C GLY A 200 19.96 30.51 1.14
N GLU A 201 19.68 29.66 0.16
CA GLU A 201 18.70 28.57 0.29
C GLU A 201 19.12 27.61 1.43
N ARG A 202 18.30 27.56 2.50
CA ARG A 202 18.49 26.60 3.59
C ARG A 202 18.22 25.19 3.06
N ARG A 203 19.24 24.33 2.99
CA ARG A 203 19.03 22.92 2.65
C ARG A 203 18.32 22.21 3.80
N GLU A 204 17.22 21.52 3.48
CA GLU A 204 16.51 20.67 4.44
C GLU A 204 17.37 19.46 4.83
N GLY A 205 17.18 18.96 6.05
CA GLY A 205 17.84 17.75 6.53
C GLY A 205 17.32 16.50 5.81
N VAL A 206 18.17 15.47 5.71
CA VAL A 206 17.78 14.19 5.10
C VAL A 206 17.14 13.28 6.14
N TYR A 207 15.91 12.84 5.90
CA TYR A 207 15.16 11.92 6.75
C TYR A 207 15.12 10.51 6.13
N SER A 208 15.37 9.48 6.93
CA SER A 208 15.33 8.08 6.48
C SER A 208 14.57 7.19 7.46
N LEU A 209 13.93 6.16 6.91
CA LEU A 209 13.29 5.06 7.63
C LEU A 209 14.27 4.29 8.52
N ALA A 210 15.59 4.44 8.32
CA ALA A 210 16.60 3.95 9.28
C ALA A 210 16.31 4.41 10.72
N SER A 211 15.69 5.59 10.91
CA SER A 211 15.27 6.09 12.22
C SER A 211 14.25 5.18 12.94
N ALA A 212 13.51 4.35 12.19
CA ALA A 212 12.57 3.38 12.77
C ALA A 212 13.28 2.31 13.62
N TYR A 213 14.58 2.07 13.42
CA TYR A 213 15.34 1.15 14.27
C TYR A 213 15.50 1.65 15.71
N ALA A 214 15.29 2.95 15.98
CA ALA A 214 15.28 3.49 17.33
C ALA A 214 14.00 3.16 18.12
N LEU A 215 12.94 2.68 17.44
CA LEU A 215 11.64 2.36 18.06
C LEU A 215 11.66 0.99 18.76
N THR A 216 12.58 0.83 19.72
CA THR A 216 12.87 -0.44 20.42
C THR A 216 11.75 -0.93 21.33
N GLU A 217 10.67 -0.16 21.50
CA GLU A 217 9.43 -0.64 22.12
C GLU A 217 8.66 -1.65 21.24
N PHE A 218 8.98 -1.72 19.94
CA PHE A 218 8.40 -2.68 19.01
C PHE A 218 9.38 -3.81 18.69
N ASP A 219 8.85 -5.03 18.58
CA ASP A 219 9.59 -6.20 18.11
C ASP A 219 9.78 -6.13 16.59
N ARG A 220 8.75 -5.66 15.88
CA ARG A 220 8.77 -5.49 14.43
C ARG A 220 7.95 -4.27 14.02
N VAL A 221 8.42 -3.61 12.98
CA VAL A 221 7.71 -2.50 12.33
C VAL A 221 7.63 -2.73 10.83
N LEU A 222 6.47 -2.46 10.25
CA LEU A 222 6.22 -2.60 8.81
C LEU A 222 5.99 -1.22 8.19
N SER A 223 6.77 -0.89 7.16
CA SER A 223 6.59 0.31 6.35
C SER A 223 6.16 -0.10 4.96
N ILE A 224 5.13 0.56 4.44
CA ILE A 224 4.69 0.44 3.05
C ILE A 224 4.90 1.77 2.34
N GLU A 225 5.41 1.72 1.12
CA GLU A 225 5.72 2.93 0.35
C GLU A 225 4.45 3.63 -0.11
N THR A 226 4.44 4.96 -0.02
CA THR A 226 3.31 5.82 -0.41
C THR A 226 3.68 6.66 -1.64
N PRO A 227 2.71 7.16 -2.43
CA PRO A 227 1.25 7.08 -2.31
C PRO A 227 0.62 5.75 -2.74
N GLY A 228 -0.51 5.42 -2.12
CA GLY A 228 -1.33 4.28 -2.56
C GLY A 228 -2.60 4.04 -1.75
N LEU A 229 -3.31 2.97 -2.12
CA LEU A 229 -4.62 2.61 -1.60
C LEU A 229 -4.57 1.26 -0.89
N LEU A 230 -4.83 1.27 0.41
CA LEU A 230 -4.98 0.05 1.20
C LEU A 230 -6.39 -0.54 1.02
N LEU A 231 -6.45 -1.79 0.60
CA LEU A 231 -7.69 -2.52 0.33
C LEU A 231 -7.97 -3.57 1.41
N ASP A 232 -6.94 -4.26 1.90
CA ASP A 232 -7.02 -5.22 2.99
C ASP A 232 -5.79 -5.09 3.91
N ALA A 233 -6.02 -4.99 5.21
CA ALA A 233 -4.96 -4.94 6.22
C ALA A 233 -4.48 -6.33 6.64
N THR A 234 -5.30 -7.36 6.43
CA THR A 234 -5.08 -8.73 6.94
C THR A 234 -3.75 -9.32 6.48
N PRO A 235 -3.36 -9.23 5.19
CA PRO A 235 -2.07 -9.75 4.74
C PRO A 235 -0.88 -8.98 5.34
N LEU A 236 -1.02 -7.66 5.52
CA LEU A 236 0.03 -6.84 6.13
C LEU A 236 0.20 -7.16 7.62
N ASP A 237 -0.91 -7.37 8.34
CA ASP A 237 -0.89 -7.81 9.74
C ASP A 237 -0.27 -9.21 9.88
N ALA A 238 -0.52 -10.11 8.93
CA ALA A 238 0.11 -11.42 8.90
C ALA A 238 1.62 -11.35 8.63
N VAL A 239 2.07 -10.50 7.71
CA VAL A 239 3.51 -10.23 7.51
C VAL A 239 4.14 -9.70 8.79
N LEU A 240 3.47 -8.75 9.45
CA LEU A 240 3.98 -8.12 10.67
C LEU A 240 4.04 -9.10 11.86
N ALA A 241 3.08 -10.03 11.98
CA ALA A 241 3.01 -10.96 13.11
C ALA A 241 3.73 -12.30 12.88
N PHE A 242 3.81 -12.82 11.65
CA PHE A 242 4.23 -14.20 11.41
C PHE A 242 5.45 -14.36 10.49
N THR A 243 6.01 -13.28 9.96
CA THR A 243 7.33 -13.37 9.31
C THR A 243 8.39 -13.78 10.32
N GLU A 244 9.32 -14.63 9.92
CA GLU A 244 10.44 -15.02 10.78
C GLU A 244 11.29 -13.83 11.24
N ALA A 245 11.96 -13.98 12.39
CA ALA A 245 12.80 -12.92 12.91
C ALA A 245 13.97 -12.65 11.96
N ALA A 246 14.06 -11.43 11.46
CA ALA A 246 15.14 -10.96 10.61
C ALA A 246 15.39 -9.47 10.90
N PRO A 247 16.66 -9.02 10.94
CA PRO A 247 16.99 -7.60 11.12
C PRO A 247 16.32 -6.69 10.09
N PHE A 248 16.14 -7.22 8.87
CA PHE A 248 15.55 -6.52 7.76
C PHE A 248 14.94 -7.53 6.76
N ALA A 249 13.71 -7.26 6.34
CA ALA A 249 13.07 -7.94 5.24
C ALA A 249 12.47 -6.93 4.26
N MET A 250 12.41 -7.28 2.99
CA MET A 250 11.90 -6.42 1.93
C MET A 250 11.08 -7.23 0.94
N LEU A 251 10.26 -6.57 0.14
CA LEU A 251 9.47 -7.24 -0.88
C LEU A 251 10.38 -7.92 -1.91
N GLN A 252 9.99 -9.13 -2.35
CA GLN A 252 10.60 -9.76 -3.49
C GLN A 252 10.22 -8.98 -4.75
N ASP A 253 11.23 -8.50 -5.47
CA ASP A 253 11.05 -7.79 -6.74
C ASP A 253 10.42 -8.72 -7.79
N SER A 254 9.51 -8.18 -8.61
CA SER A 254 8.94 -8.94 -9.72
C SER A 254 9.86 -8.84 -10.94
N THR A 255 10.12 -9.97 -11.59
CA THR A 255 10.88 -9.97 -12.85
C THR A 255 10.03 -9.51 -14.05
N GLN A 256 8.79 -9.08 -13.83
CA GLN A 256 7.79 -8.86 -14.88
C GLN A 256 7.66 -7.39 -15.29
N GLY A 257 8.41 -6.47 -14.67
CA GLY A 257 8.27 -5.04 -14.91
C GLY A 257 6.87 -4.54 -14.54
N ASP A 258 6.26 -5.16 -13.52
CA ASP A 258 4.92 -4.82 -13.04
C ASP A 258 4.91 -3.52 -12.23
N GLY A 259 6.06 -2.87 -12.02
CA GLY A 259 6.18 -1.60 -11.31
C GLY A 259 6.07 -1.73 -9.79
N VAL A 260 6.17 -2.96 -9.27
CA VAL A 260 6.32 -3.27 -7.85
C VAL A 260 7.82 -3.44 -7.56
N HIS A 261 8.33 -2.76 -6.54
CA HIS A 261 9.75 -2.74 -6.20
C HIS A 261 10.00 -3.31 -4.80
N SER A 262 11.22 -3.79 -4.54
CA SER A 262 11.59 -4.30 -3.21
C SER A 262 11.37 -3.30 -2.07
N ALA A 263 11.56 -2.00 -2.34
CA ALA A 263 11.36 -0.94 -1.36
C ALA A 263 9.88 -0.63 -1.06
N ASP A 264 8.93 -1.19 -1.82
CA ASP A 264 7.50 -0.90 -1.63
C ASP A 264 6.96 -1.48 -0.31
N LEU A 265 7.62 -2.49 0.27
CA LEU A 265 7.29 -3.04 1.58
C LEU A 265 8.55 -3.43 2.32
N LEU A 266 8.76 -2.83 3.49
CA LEU A 266 9.93 -3.05 4.33
C LEU A 266 9.48 -3.47 5.73
N LEU A 267 9.99 -4.60 6.21
CA LEU A 267 9.81 -5.08 7.57
C LEU A 267 11.14 -4.96 8.31
N LEU A 268 11.12 -4.25 9.43
CA LEU A 268 12.31 -3.92 10.19
C LEU A 268 12.17 -4.50 11.60
N GLN A 269 13.29 -4.97 12.15
CA GLN A 269 13.39 -5.36 13.55
C GLN A 269 14.17 -4.28 14.31
N PRO A 270 13.51 -3.40 15.07
CA PRO A 270 14.18 -2.31 15.77
C PRO A 270 15.30 -2.78 16.70
N SER A 271 16.41 -2.04 16.70
CA SER A 271 17.59 -2.31 17.51
C SER A 271 18.45 -1.05 17.60
N THR A 272 18.83 -0.66 18.81
CA THR A 272 19.73 0.48 19.04
C THR A 272 21.09 0.29 18.35
N GLU A 273 21.60 -0.94 18.29
CA GLU A 273 22.87 -1.26 17.63
C GLU A 273 22.78 -1.01 16.13
N THR A 274 21.76 -1.61 15.47
CA THR A 274 21.52 -1.43 14.04
C THR A 274 21.22 0.03 13.69
N HIS A 275 20.46 0.73 14.53
CA HIS A 275 20.19 2.16 14.37
C HIS A 275 21.48 2.97 14.29
N ASN A 276 22.36 2.83 15.29
CA ASN A 276 23.61 3.59 15.36
C ASN A 276 24.55 3.26 14.19
N ASP A 277 24.63 1.98 13.83
CA ASP A 277 25.44 1.51 12.71
C ASP A 277 24.93 2.06 11.36
N LEU A 278 23.61 2.03 11.11
CA LEU A 278 23.02 2.59 9.90
C LEU A 278 23.24 4.10 9.80
N LEU A 279 23.01 4.85 10.88
CA LEU A 279 23.24 6.30 10.88
C LEU A 279 24.72 6.62 10.59
N ALA A 280 25.67 5.84 11.13
CA ALA A 280 27.09 6.00 10.84
C ALA A 280 27.42 5.72 9.37
N ARG A 281 26.87 4.64 8.78
CA ARG A 281 27.07 4.31 7.36
C ARG A 281 26.47 5.37 6.44
N ILE A 282 25.26 5.84 6.72
CA ILE A 282 24.60 6.88 5.91
C ILE A 282 25.40 8.20 6.00
N SER A 283 25.85 8.57 7.20
CA SER A 283 26.63 9.79 7.42
C SER A 283 28.04 9.74 6.78
N THR A 284 28.65 8.56 6.69
CA THR A 284 29.99 8.37 6.10
C THR A 284 29.97 8.18 4.59
N THR A 285 28.83 7.75 4.01
CA THR A 285 28.63 7.61 2.56
C THR A 285 28.38 8.97 1.88
N THR A 286 28.91 10.07 2.43
CA THR A 286 28.92 11.38 1.76
C THR A 286 29.81 11.30 0.52
N PRO A 287 29.25 11.45 -0.67
CA PRO A 287 29.99 11.22 -1.90
C PRO A 287 30.77 12.47 -2.32
N SER A 288 31.76 12.27 -3.20
CA SER A 288 32.61 13.31 -3.78
C SER A 288 31.81 14.40 -4.49
N LEU A 289 32.49 15.52 -4.79
CA LEU A 289 31.92 16.78 -5.33
C LEU A 289 30.96 16.59 -6.53
N GLU A 290 31.12 15.53 -7.31
CA GLU A 290 30.31 15.21 -8.50
C GLU A 290 28.95 14.53 -8.17
N THR A 291 28.79 13.96 -6.98
CA THR A 291 27.55 13.29 -6.53
C THR A 291 26.72 14.19 -5.59
N ARG A 292 27.13 15.44 -5.36
CA ARG A 292 26.40 16.40 -4.48
C ARG A 292 24.99 16.75 -4.96
N ALA A 293 24.63 16.44 -6.20
CA ALA A 293 23.25 16.51 -6.69
C ALA A 293 22.34 15.37 -6.18
N HIS A 294 22.90 14.28 -5.63
CA HIS A 294 22.16 13.10 -5.15
C HIS A 294 21.93 13.08 -3.64
N ILE A 295 22.52 14.00 -2.87
CA ILE A 295 22.27 14.13 -1.42
C ILE A 295 20.80 14.55 -1.15
N GLN A 296 20.17 15.19 -2.14
CA GLN A 296 18.74 15.50 -2.14
C GLN A 296 17.83 14.26 -2.30
N PHE A 297 18.42 13.08 -2.55
CA PHE A 297 17.73 11.85 -2.93
C PHE A 297 18.25 10.61 -2.19
N PHE A 298 18.62 10.69 -0.91
CA PHE A 298 18.55 9.47 -0.10
C PHE A 298 17.07 9.15 0.12
N ASN A 299 16.45 8.58 -0.92
CA ASN A 299 15.16 7.92 -0.81
C ASN A 299 15.39 6.58 -0.09
N ASP A 300 14.44 6.13 0.72
CA ASP A 300 14.55 4.84 1.42
C ASP A 300 14.62 3.64 0.45
N THR A 301 14.49 3.89 -0.86
CA THR A 301 14.93 3.00 -1.94
C THR A 301 16.38 2.52 -1.80
N ASN A 302 17.26 3.30 -1.15
CA ASN A 302 18.67 2.94 -0.93
C ASN A 302 18.89 2.16 0.37
N LEU A 303 17.96 2.19 1.33
CA LEU A 303 18.06 1.45 2.59
C LEU A 303 18.26 -0.06 2.38
N PRO A 304 17.56 -0.73 1.44
CA PRO A 304 17.84 -2.13 1.09
C PRO A 304 19.29 -2.45 0.76
N LEU A 305 20.03 -1.51 0.15
CA LEU A 305 21.42 -1.73 -0.29
C LEU A 305 22.39 -1.82 0.90
N LEU A 306 21.98 -1.36 2.08
CA LEU A 306 22.77 -1.44 3.32
C LEU A 306 22.68 -2.83 3.97
N PHE A 307 21.79 -3.70 3.48
CA PHE A 307 21.60 -5.06 3.99
C PHE A 307 22.03 -6.11 2.95
N PRO A 308 23.18 -6.79 3.13
CA PRO A 308 23.72 -7.71 2.13
C PRO A 308 22.95 -9.03 2.01
N ALA A 309 22.20 -9.41 3.05
CA ALA A 309 21.42 -10.65 3.10
C ALA A 309 20.02 -10.40 3.70
N PRO A 310 19.16 -9.64 3.00
CA PRO A 310 17.81 -9.38 3.46
C PRO A 310 16.95 -10.64 3.37
N LEU A 311 15.95 -10.76 4.24
CA LEU A 311 14.85 -11.69 4.03
C LEU A 311 13.93 -11.13 2.93
N LEU A 312 13.52 -11.97 1.97
CA LEU A 312 12.59 -11.55 0.93
C LEU A 312 11.17 -11.95 1.31
N LEU A 313 10.21 -11.03 1.17
CA LEU A 313 8.79 -11.28 1.36
C LEU A 313 8.17 -11.62 0.00
N ALA A 314 7.54 -12.78 -0.12
CA ALA A 314 6.85 -13.17 -1.35
C ALA A 314 5.77 -12.14 -1.70
N SER A 315 5.91 -11.47 -2.85
CA SER A 315 4.96 -10.44 -3.29
C SER A 315 3.57 -11.01 -3.59
N THR A 316 3.52 -12.25 -4.10
CA THR A 316 2.28 -12.98 -4.35
C THR A 316 2.37 -14.40 -3.82
N THR A 317 1.25 -14.90 -3.31
CA THR A 317 1.01 -16.30 -2.99
C THR A 317 -0.09 -16.85 -3.89
N ASP A 318 -0.44 -18.13 -3.72
CA ASP A 318 -1.54 -18.75 -4.46
C ASP A 318 -2.91 -18.10 -4.18
N SER A 319 -3.06 -17.45 -3.02
CA SER A 319 -4.33 -16.87 -2.58
C SER A 319 -4.37 -15.35 -2.62
N GLU A 320 -3.24 -14.67 -2.34
CA GLU A 320 -3.19 -13.24 -2.09
C GLU A 320 -1.97 -12.56 -2.72
N THR A 321 -2.12 -11.30 -3.07
CA THR A 321 -1.02 -10.43 -3.50
C THR A 321 -0.82 -9.31 -2.47
N LEU A 322 0.40 -9.10 -1.98
CA LEU A 322 0.68 -8.01 -1.03
C LEU A 322 0.51 -6.66 -1.71
N ILE A 323 1.21 -6.44 -2.82
CA ILE A 323 1.24 -5.16 -3.52
C ILE A 323 1.04 -5.36 -5.02
N ARG A 324 0.19 -4.52 -5.60
CA ARG A 324 0.11 -4.33 -7.06
C ARG A 324 0.37 -2.88 -7.38
N SER A 325 0.99 -2.62 -8.53
CA SER A 325 1.16 -1.27 -9.02
C SER A 325 0.12 -0.90 -10.07
N VAL A 326 -0.34 0.36 -10.03
CA VAL A 326 -1.20 0.96 -11.06
C VAL A 326 -0.52 0.96 -12.44
N GLY A 327 0.81 0.99 -12.49
CA GLY A 327 1.58 0.95 -13.73
C GLY A 327 1.27 -0.28 -14.60
N THR A 328 0.95 -1.42 -13.99
CA THR A 328 0.56 -2.66 -14.69
C THR A 328 -0.66 -2.49 -15.62
N LEU A 329 -1.53 -1.53 -15.34
CA LEU A 329 -2.73 -1.29 -16.13
C LEU A 329 -2.40 -0.78 -17.54
N HIS A 330 -1.20 -0.20 -17.76
CA HIS A 330 -0.75 0.25 -19.08
C HIS A 330 -0.38 -0.90 -20.01
N THR A 331 0.03 -2.04 -19.45
CA THR A 331 0.38 -3.26 -20.16
C THR A 331 -0.32 -4.45 -19.51
N PRO A 332 -1.65 -4.57 -19.67
CA PRO A 332 -2.43 -5.57 -18.95
C PRO A 332 -2.32 -6.94 -19.64
N THR A 333 -1.12 -7.52 -19.61
CA THR A 333 -0.87 -8.90 -20.01
C THR A 333 -0.65 -9.73 -18.74
N LEU A 334 -1.69 -10.44 -18.30
CA LEU A 334 -1.53 -11.53 -17.35
C LEU A 334 -0.86 -12.68 -18.10
N HIS A 335 0.46 -12.77 -18.03
CA HIS A 335 1.14 -13.98 -18.48
C HIS A 335 0.82 -15.08 -17.46
N ASN A 336 -0.11 -15.97 -17.76
CA ASN A 336 -0.34 -17.16 -16.94
C ASN A 336 0.84 -18.12 -17.20
N PRO A 337 1.79 -18.28 -16.26
CA PRO A 337 3.03 -19.03 -16.52
C PRO A 337 2.74 -20.51 -16.79
N ILE A 338 1.58 -20.99 -16.35
CA ILE A 338 1.18 -22.40 -16.42
C ILE A 338 0.48 -22.72 -17.75
N GLN A 339 -0.13 -21.72 -18.40
CA GLN A 339 -1.00 -21.96 -19.56
C GLN A 339 -0.54 -21.29 -20.86
N HIS A 340 0.48 -20.42 -20.85
CA HIS A 340 0.93 -19.67 -22.03
C HIS A 340 -0.23 -19.02 -22.81
N THR A 341 -1.30 -18.63 -22.11
CA THR A 341 -2.50 -18.02 -22.70
C THR A 341 -2.59 -16.55 -22.33
N THR A 342 -2.90 -15.70 -23.31
CA THR A 342 -3.22 -14.29 -23.11
C THR A 342 -4.70 -14.16 -22.76
N SER A 343 -5.02 -14.14 -21.46
CA SER A 343 -6.37 -13.82 -21.01
C SER A 343 -6.63 -12.31 -21.14
N PRO A 344 -7.85 -11.88 -21.51
CA PRO A 344 -8.23 -10.47 -21.40
C PRO A 344 -8.12 -9.99 -19.94
N PHE A 345 -7.83 -8.71 -19.77
CA PHE A 345 -7.79 -8.04 -18.46
C PHE A 345 -9.13 -8.19 -17.74
N ASN A 346 -9.08 -8.48 -16.44
CA ASN A 346 -10.25 -8.57 -15.59
C ASN A 346 -10.10 -7.65 -14.38
N ALA A 347 -10.87 -6.56 -14.36
CA ALA A 347 -10.83 -5.55 -13.30
C ALA A 347 -11.16 -6.11 -11.91
N THR A 348 -12.12 -7.03 -11.83
CA THR A 348 -12.50 -7.65 -10.56
C THR A 348 -11.37 -8.50 -10.01
N ALA A 349 -10.74 -9.32 -10.87
CA ALA A 349 -9.58 -10.12 -10.48
C ALA A 349 -8.37 -9.24 -10.11
N PHE A 350 -8.22 -8.08 -10.77
CA PHE A 350 -7.17 -7.12 -10.47
C PHE A 350 -7.32 -6.48 -9.08
N LEU A 351 -8.56 -6.24 -8.64
CA LEU A 351 -8.87 -5.60 -7.36
C LEU A 351 -9.16 -6.59 -6.22
N SER A 352 -9.35 -7.87 -6.52
CA SER A 352 -9.54 -8.93 -5.53
C SER A 352 -8.20 -9.42 -4.99
N ASN A 353 -8.20 -9.84 -3.72
CA ASN A 353 -7.09 -10.53 -3.08
C ASN A 353 -5.77 -9.75 -3.18
N VAL A 354 -5.85 -8.44 -2.96
CA VAL A 354 -4.70 -7.55 -2.93
C VAL A 354 -4.76 -6.69 -1.68
N ALA A 355 -3.66 -6.64 -0.93
CA ALA A 355 -3.61 -5.84 0.29
C ALA A 355 -3.48 -4.34 -0.03
N TYR A 356 -2.60 -3.98 -0.96
CA TYR A 356 -2.29 -2.59 -1.30
C TYR A 356 -2.08 -2.35 -2.78
N ILE A 357 -2.58 -1.20 -3.28
CA ILE A 357 -2.33 -0.72 -4.63
C ILE A 357 -1.40 0.49 -4.57
N ARG A 358 -0.17 0.32 -5.04
CA ARG A 358 0.85 1.36 -5.15
C ARG A 358 0.64 2.19 -6.42
N PHE A 359 0.66 3.51 -6.29
CA PHE A 359 0.62 4.41 -7.45
C PHE A 359 2.04 4.67 -7.98
N SER A 360 2.66 3.60 -8.48
CA SER A 360 3.89 3.65 -9.25
C SER A 360 3.51 3.70 -10.73
N ASP A 361 3.09 4.88 -11.19
CA ASP A 361 2.63 5.11 -12.57
C ASP A 361 3.74 5.78 -13.39
N PRO A 362 4.31 5.12 -14.41
CA PRO A 362 5.40 5.71 -15.19
C PRO A 362 4.97 6.90 -16.06
N LYS A 363 3.65 7.16 -16.20
CA LYS A 363 3.13 8.21 -17.07
C LYS A 363 2.62 9.45 -16.34
N LEU A 364 2.51 9.42 -15.02
CA LEU A 364 2.08 10.56 -14.21
C LEU A 364 3.04 10.77 -13.03
N PRO A 365 3.23 12.03 -12.57
CA PRO A 365 4.13 12.33 -11.45
C PRO A 365 3.65 11.77 -10.11
N GLY A 366 2.35 11.52 -9.96
CA GLY A 366 1.73 10.97 -8.75
C GLY A 366 0.23 11.23 -8.72
N PRO A 367 -0.54 10.47 -7.91
CA PRO A 367 -1.98 10.65 -7.76
C PRO A 367 -2.39 11.87 -6.92
N GLU A 368 -1.47 12.46 -6.17
CA GLU A 368 -1.64 13.69 -5.40
C GLU A 368 -1.68 14.95 -6.26
N TYR A 369 -1.26 14.87 -7.52
CA TYR A 369 -1.17 16.01 -8.42
C TYR A 369 -2.38 16.11 -9.36
N ASP A 370 -2.89 17.33 -9.52
CA ASP A 370 -3.82 17.71 -10.57
C ASP A 370 -3.05 18.04 -11.85
N VAL A 371 -2.90 17.02 -12.69
CA VAL A 371 -2.18 17.08 -13.95
C VAL A 371 -3.11 17.60 -15.06
N PRO A 372 -2.64 18.49 -15.97
CA PRO A 372 -3.45 19.00 -17.07
C PRO A 372 -4.18 17.90 -17.85
N TRP A 373 -5.44 18.18 -18.22
CA TRP A 373 -6.34 17.19 -18.83
C TRP A 373 -5.74 16.47 -20.05
N SER A 374 -5.02 17.18 -20.91
CA SER A 374 -4.38 16.60 -22.09
C SER A 374 -3.34 15.53 -21.73
N GLN A 375 -2.51 15.80 -20.72
CA GLN A 375 -1.52 14.85 -20.21
C GLN A 375 -2.21 13.68 -19.52
N LYS A 376 -3.24 13.94 -18.71
CA LYS A 376 -4.03 12.90 -18.05
C LYS A 376 -4.67 11.94 -19.05
N VAL A 377 -5.24 12.45 -20.15
CA VAL A 377 -5.82 11.63 -21.23
C VAL A 377 -4.74 10.82 -21.96
N ALA A 378 -3.59 11.42 -22.25
CA ALA A 378 -2.47 10.71 -22.88
C ALA A 378 -1.90 9.59 -22.00
N ALA A 379 -2.00 9.74 -20.68
CA ALA A 379 -1.54 8.74 -19.73
C ALA A 379 -2.45 7.49 -19.69
N ARG A 380 -3.75 7.61 -19.98
CA ARG A 380 -4.74 6.53 -19.78
C ARG A 380 -4.33 5.20 -20.44
N PRO A 381 -4.62 4.04 -19.80
CA PRO A 381 -4.47 2.73 -20.42
C PRO A 381 -5.21 2.61 -21.76
N ARG A 382 -4.67 1.79 -22.68
CA ARG A 382 -5.31 1.54 -23.98
C ARG A 382 -6.49 0.58 -23.88
N ASN A 383 -6.43 -0.40 -22.98
CA ASN A 383 -7.52 -1.34 -22.74
C ASN A 383 -8.64 -0.63 -21.97
N LYS A 384 -9.89 -0.72 -22.43
CA LYS A 384 -11.04 0.01 -21.85
C LYS A 384 -11.33 -0.36 -20.40
N ASP A 385 -11.22 -1.62 -20.03
CA ASP A 385 -11.49 -2.09 -18.67
C ASP A 385 -10.35 -1.69 -17.72
N ALA A 386 -9.11 -1.76 -18.19
CA ALA A 386 -7.94 -1.26 -17.46
C ALA A 386 -8.01 0.26 -17.29
N ASP A 387 -8.44 0.99 -18.31
CA ASP A 387 -8.66 2.43 -18.29
C ASP A 387 -9.73 2.84 -17.28
N TRP A 388 -10.88 2.16 -17.29
CA TRP A 388 -11.92 2.38 -16.30
C TRP A 388 -11.40 2.12 -14.88
N THR A 389 -10.65 1.03 -14.68
CA THR A 389 -10.05 0.66 -13.39
C THR A 389 -9.06 1.73 -12.93
N TRP A 390 -8.16 2.15 -13.83
CA TRP A 390 -7.19 3.21 -13.59
C TRP A 390 -7.87 4.52 -13.21
N THR A 391 -8.87 4.96 -13.99
CA THR A 391 -9.63 6.18 -13.74
C THR A 391 -10.33 6.13 -12.38
N LYS A 392 -10.92 4.98 -12.04
CA LYS A 392 -11.58 4.74 -10.76
C LYS A 392 -10.58 4.81 -9.59
N LEU A 393 -9.40 4.22 -9.71
CA LEU A 393 -8.38 4.24 -8.67
C LEU A 393 -7.89 5.66 -8.37
N TYR A 394 -7.56 6.46 -9.41
CA TYR A 394 -7.20 7.87 -9.21
C TYR A 394 -8.33 8.68 -8.58
N GLY A 395 -9.58 8.45 -9.00
CA GLY A 395 -10.74 9.09 -8.38
C GLY A 395 -10.91 8.72 -6.90
N GLN A 396 -10.72 7.44 -6.56
CA GLN A 396 -10.77 6.96 -5.18
C GLN A 396 -9.64 7.54 -4.31
N PHE A 397 -8.44 7.67 -4.87
CA PHE A 397 -7.33 8.32 -4.17
C PHE A 397 -7.66 9.77 -3.84
N ALA A 398 -8.10 10.55 -4.83
CA ALA A 398 -8.48 11.95 -4.64
C ALA A 398 -9.61 12.10 -3.60
N GLN A 399 -10.63 11.22 -3.69
CA GLN A 399 -11.72 11.20 -2.71
C GLN A 399 -11.21 10.92 -1.29
N LYS A 400 -10.37 9.90 -1.10
CA LYS A 400 -9.80 9.59 0.22
C LYS A 400 -8.91 10.71 0.75
N ARG A 401 -8.11 11.35 -0.11
CA ARG A 401 -7.28 12.49 0.25
C ARG A 401 -8.13 13.62 0.82
N MET A 402 -9.26 13.94 0.18
CA MET A 402 -10.23 14.92 0.67
C MET A 402 -10.91 14.45 1.97
N GLU A 403 -11.38 13.22 2.06
CA GLU A 403 -12.12 12.71 3.24
C GLU A 403 -11.25 12.58 4.51
N ILE A 404 -9.98 12.21 4.32
CA ILE A 404 -9.02 11.95 5.41
C ILE A 404 -8.29 13.24 5.80
N CYS A 405 -7.71 13.94 4.82
CA CYS A 405 -6.86 15.12 5.08
C CYS A 405 -7.60 16.45 4.90
N GLY A 406 -8.74 16.48 4.20
CA GLY A 406 -9.38 17.74 3.82
C GLY A 406 -8.59 18.54 2.79
N LEU A 407 -7.81 17.84 1.95
CA LEU A 407 -6.96 18.43 0.92
C LEU A 407 -7.45 18.01 -0.46
N ASP A 408 -7.47 18.98 -1.38
CA ASP A 408 -7.59 18.72 -2.82
C ASP A 408 -6.25 18.18 -3.39
N LEU A 409 -6.28 17.87 -4.68
CA LEU A 409 -5.08 17.59 -5.46
C LEU A 409 -4.23 18.86 -5.61
N GLU A 410 -2.92 18.69 -5.67
CA GLU A 410 -1.94 19.76 -5.76
C GLU A 410 -1.70 20.15 -7.23
N ALA A 411 -1.57 21.43 -7.53
CA ALA A 411 -1.32 21.86 -8.90
C ALA A 411 0.04 21.32 -9.40
N TRP A 412 0.05 20.60 -10.51
CA TRP A 412 1.29 20.18 -11.15
C TRP A 412 1.89 21.31 -11.98
N HIS A 413 3.12 21.70 -11.67
CA HIS A 413 3.94 22.60 -12.48
C HIS A 413 5.12 21.80 -13.04
N ALA A 414 5.11 21.59 -14.36
CA ALA A 414 6.08 20.76 -15.08
C ALA A 414 7.46 21.42 -15.22
#